data_AF-A0A962XZK4-F1
#
_entry.id   AF-A0A962XZK4-F1
#
_cell.length_a   1.000
_cell.length_b   1.000
_cell.length_c   1.000
_cell.angle_alpha   90.00
_cell.angle_beta   90.00
_cell.angle_gamma   90.00
#
_symmetry.space_group_name_H-M   'P 1'
#
loop_
_entity.id
_entity.type
_entity.pdbx_description
1 polymer ?
#
loop_
_entity_poly.entity_id
_entity_poly.type
_entity_poly.pdbx_seq_one_letter_code
_entity_poly.pdbx_strand_id
1 'polypeptide(L)' 'MQNVYHGVVLASPSGAFVAGLLGRKIGRAGAHWVTIIGVAVSFLLSLVVLRHHVLNGAETYNESLYTWMVVEG' A
#
# COMPACT_ATOMS: atom_id res chain seq x y z
N MET A 1 -1.97 6.34 13.08
CA MET A 1 -2.49 5.34 12.12
C MET A 1 -2.31 5.73 10.66
N GLN A 2 -2.28 7.03 10.32
CA GLN A 2 -2.09 7.53 8.95
C GLN A 2 -1.00 6.81 8.13
N ASN A 3 0.22 6.69 8.66
CA ASN A 3 1.32 5.99 7.95
C ASN A 3 1.00 4.53 7.63
N VAL A 4 0.25 3.85 8.49
CA VAL A 4 -0.18 2.46 8.26
C VAL A 4 -1.17 2.41 7.09
N TYR A 5 -2.15 3.32 7.07
CA TYR A 5 -3.13 3.39 5.97
C TYR A 5 -2.46 3.67 4.62
N HIS A 6 -1.52 4.63 4.58
CA HIS A 6 -0.75 4.90 3.36
C HIS A 6 0.11 3.69 2.97
N GLY A 7 0.73 3.03 3.96
CA GLY A 7 1.54 1.84 3.75
C GLY A 7 0.77 0.68 3.13
N VAL A 8 -0.49 0.44 3.54
CA VAL A 8 -1.36 -0.60 2.94
C VAL A 8 -1.46 -0.40 1.43
N VAL A 9 -1.70 0.83 0.99
CA VAL A 9 -1.89 1.17 -0.43
C VAL A 9 -0.58 1.17 -1.20
N LEU A 10 0.51 1.68 -0.61
CA LEU A 10 1.78 1.88 -1.31
C LEU A 10 2.69 0.64 -1.33
N ALA A 11 2.52 -0.31 -0.41
CA ALA A 11 3.40 -1.47 -0.32
C ALA A 11 3.35 -2.39 -1.56
N SER A 12 2.15 -2.74 -2.05
CA SER A 12 2.04 -3.64 -3.21
C SER A 12 2.41 -2.99 -4.55
N PRO A 13 2.05 -1.72 -4.84
CA PRO A 13 2.52 -1.03 -6.05
C PRO A 13 4.03 -0.84 -6.06
N SER A 14 4.68 -0.68 -4.89
CA SER A 14 6.14 -0.59 -4.81
C SER A 14 6.82 -1.84 -5.38
N GLY A 15 6.31 -3.04 -5.07
CA GLY A 15 6.81 -4.29 -5.63
C GLY A 15 6.61 -4.38 -7.15
N ALA A 16 5.44 -3.94 -7.65
CA ALA A 16 5.16 -3.91 -9.08
C ALA A 16 6.04 -2.88 -9.83
N PHE A 17 6.29 -1.72 -9.23
CA PHE A 17 7.18 -0.69 -9.78
C PHE A 17 8.62 -1.20 -9.91
N VAL A 18 9.13 -1.87 -8.87
CA VAL A 18 10.45 -2.50 -8.89
C VAL A 18 10.50 -3.62 -9.94
N ALA A 19 9.52 -4.51 -9.98
CA ALA A 19 9.48 -5.59 -10.96
C ALA A 19 9.35 -5.08 -12.41
N GLY A 20 8.57 -4.03 -12.64
CA GLY A 20 8.34 -3.43 -13.95
C GLY A 20 9.56 -2.67 -14.48
N LEU A 21 10.16 -1.78 -13.68
CA LEU A 21 11.27 -0.93 -14.12
C LEU A 21 12.63 -1.61 -14.03
N LEU A 22 12.84 -2.45 -13.00
CA LEU A 22 14.12 -3.10 -12.73
C LEU A 22 14.12 -4.60 -13.06
N GLY A 23 13.03 -5.12 -13.65
CA GLY A 23 12.84 -6.54 -13.98
C GLY A 23 14.00 -7.17 -14.77
N ARG A 24 14.62 -6.42 -15.69
CA ARG A 24 15.78 -6.89 -16.47
C ARG A 24 17.03 -7.09 -15.59
N LYS A 25 17.21 -6.30 -14.53
CA LYS A 25 18.35 -6.37 -13.61
C LYS A 25 18.17 -7.47 -12.56
N ILE A 26 16.95 -7.63 -12.04
CA ILE A 26 16.65 -8.56 -10.94
C ILE A 26 16.23 -9.97 -11.42
N GLY A 27 15.95 -10.12 -12.73
CA GLY A 27 15.54 -11.39 -13.34
C GLY A 27 14.15 -11.87 -12.90
N ARG A 28 13.73 -13.03 -13.45
CA ARG A 28 12.39 -13.60 -13.21
C ARG A 28 12.16 -13.96 -11.74
N ALA A 29 13.17 -14.55 -11.10
CA ALA A 29 13.10 -14.95 -9.69
C ALA A 29 12.98 -13.73 -8.77
N GLY A 30 13.82 -12.70 -8.98
CA GLY A 30 13.74 -11.46 -8.21
C GLY A 30 12.41 -10.76 -8.39
N ALA A 31 11.90 -10.67 -9.63
CA ALA A 31 10.65 -10.01 -9.95
C ALA A 31 9.44 -10.62 -9.23
N HIS A 32 9.32 -11.96 -9.16
CA HIS A 32 8.19 -12.57 -8.44
C HIS A 32 8.35 -12.43 -6.92
N TRP A 33 9.58 -12.45 -6.40
CA TRP A 33 9.80 -12.32 -4.96
C TRP A 33 9.44 -10.93 -4.46
N VAL A 34 9.85 -9.87 -5.16
CA VAL A 34 9.54 -8.49 -4.76
C VAL A 34 8.04 -8.20 -4.83
N THR A 35 7.31 -8.78 -5.80
CA THR A 35 5.86 -8.62 -5.88
C THR A 35 5.14 -9.39 -4.77
N ILE A 36 5.56 -10.62 -4.47
CA ILE A 36 5.03 -11.41 -3.35
C ILE A 36 5.25 -10.69 -2.02
N ILE A 37 6.46 -10.19 -1.77
CA ILE A 37 6.80 -9.46 -0.54
C ILE A 37 5.96 -8.18 -0.43
N GLY A 38 5.81 -7.42 -1.52
CA GLY A 38 4.97 -6.22 -1.53
C GLY A 38 3.52 -6.50 -1.15
N VAL A 39 2.93 -7.58 -1.68
CA VAL A 39 1.58 -8.03 -1.31
C VAL A 39 1.53 -8.53 0.13
N ALA A 40 2.51 -9.31 0.59
CA ALA A 40 2.56 -9.83 1.95
C ALA A 40 2.63 -8.70 2.99
N VAL A 41 3.42 -7.66 2.74
CA VAL A 41 3.50 -6.47 3.61
C VAL A 41 2.15 -5.73 3.63
N SER A 42 1.53 -5.49 2.47
CA SER A 42 0.20 -4.86 2.39
C SER A 42 -0.87 -5.66 3.16
N PHE A 43 -0.83 -6.99 3.08
CA PHE A 43 -1.71 -7.89 3.83
C PHE A 43 -1.50 -7.77 5.35
N LEU A 44 -0.25 -7.83 5.83
CA LEU A 44 0.04 -7.69 7.26
C LEU A 44 -0.41 -6.33 7.82
N LEU A 45 -0.19 -5.24 7.07
CA LEU A 45 -0.69 -3.92 7.47
C LEU A 45 -2.22 -3.88 7.48
N SER A 46 -2.89 -4.55 6.55
CA SER A 46 -4.35 -4.69 6.54
C SER A 46 -4.88 -5.42 7.78
N LEU A 47 -4.16 -6.43 8.30
CA LEU A 47 -4.52 -7.08 9.57
C LEU A 47 -4.41 -6.12 10.77
N VAL A 48 -3.42 -5.22 10.77
CA VAL A 48 -3.29 -4.18 11.80
C VAL A 48 -4.48 -3.21 11.74
N VAL A 49 -4.88 -2.80 10.53
CA VAL A 49 -6.06 -1.95 10.30
C VAL A 49 -7.35 -2.64 10.75
N LEU A 50 -7.51 -3.93 10.41
CA LEU A 50 -8.64 -4.76 10.84
C LEU A 50 -8.72 -4.80 12.36
N ARG A 51 -7.61 -5.07 13.04
CA ARG A 51 -7.55 -5.07 14.51
C ARG A 51 -7.93 -3.70 15.08
N HIS A 52 -7.45 -2.62 14.46
CA HIS A 52 -7.70 -1.27 14.96
C HIS A 52 -9.18 -0.86 14.87
N HIS A 53 -9.83 -1.05 13.73
CA HIS A 53 -11.24 -0.63 13.56
C HIS A 53 -12.23 -1.67 14.06
N VAL A 54 -12.05 -2.94 13.70
CA VAL A 54 -13.06 -3.97 13.96
C VAL A 54 -12.94 -4.53 15.38
N LEU A 55 -11.72 -4.83 15.83
CA LEU A 55 -11.53 -5.48 17.14
C LEU A 55 -11.45 -4.48 18.30
N ASN A 56 -10.91 -3.28 18.05
CA ASN A 56 -10.74 -2.25 19.07
C ASN A 56 -11.75 -1.10 18.96
N GLY A 57 -12.63 -1.10 17.96
CA GLY A 57 -13.72 -0.13 17.83
C GLY A 57 -13.28 1.30 17.49
N ALA A 58 -12.13 1.49 16.83
CA ALA A 58 -11.68 2.82 16.43
C ALA A 58 -12.63 3.45 15.40
N GLU A 59 -12.81 4.78 15.48
CA GLU A 59 -13.62 5.55 14.54
C GLU A 59 -13.18 5.38 13.09
N THR A 60 -14.11 5.62 12.16
CA THR A 60 -13.83 5.59 10.72
C THR A 60 -12.80 6.63 10.33
N TYR A 61 -11.78 6.22 9.59
CA TYR A 61 -10.78 7.13 9.03
C TYR A 61 -11.15 7.54 7.60
N ASN A 62 -11.41 8.83 7.37
CA ASN A 62 -11.78 9.38 6.06
C ASN A 62 -11.17 10.78 5.86
N GLU A 63 -9.87 10.83 5.58
CA GLU A 63 -9.11 12.07 5.40
C GLU A 63 -8.78 12.30 3.93
N SER A 64 -8.76 13.58 3.52
CA SER A 64 -8.30 13.97 2.18
C SER A 64 -6.77 13.87 2.08
N LEU A 65 -6.27 13.15 1.08
CA LEU A 65 -4.82 13.05 0.85
C LEU A 65 -4.26 14.28 0.13
N TYR A 66 -4.96 14.76 -0.89
CA TYR A 66 -4.66 15.98 -1.64
C TYR A 66 -5.88 16.43 -2.44
N THR A 67 -5.92 17.71 -2.80
CA THR A 67 -6.90 18.25 -3.76
C THR A 67 -6.35 18.10 -5.17
N TRP A 68 -7.01 17.29 -5.99
CA TRP A 68 -6.52 16.98 -7.33
C TRP A 68 -6.80 18.09 -8.36
N MET A 69 -7.89 18.84 -8.18
CA MET A 69 -8.28 19.95 -9.04
C MET A 69 -9.22 20.89 -8.28
N VAL A 70 -9.07 22.19 -8.51
CA VAL A 70 -10.04 23.22 -8.13
C VAL A 70 -10.44 23.90 -9.43
N VAL A 71 -11.75 23.97 -9.70
CA VAL A 71 -12.28 24.73 -10.84
C VAL A 71 -12.97 25.95 -10.28
N GLU A 72 -12.43 27.13 -10.60
CA GLU A 72 -13.15 28.38 -10.42
C GLU A 72 -14.00 28.62 -11.67
N GLY A 73 -15.27 28.94 -11.46
CA GLY A 73 -16.23 29.25 -12.52
C GLY A 73 -16.06 30.67 -13.06
#